data_AF-A0A2V7TRP9-F1
#
_entry.id   AF-A0A2V7TRP9-F1
#
_cell.length_a   1.000
_cell.length_b   1.000
_cell.length_c   1.000
_cell.angle_alpha   90.00
_cell.angle_beta   90.00
_cell.angle_gamma   90.00
#
_symmetry.space_group_name_H-M   'P 1'
#
loop_
_entity.id
_entity.type
_entity.pdbx_description
1 polymer ?
#
loop_
_entity_poly.entity_id
_entity_poly.type
_entity_poly.pdbx_seq_one_letter_code
_entity_poly.pdbx_strand_id
1 'polypeptide(L)'
;MYVHSYTEFKRLARRRMSRCGEQSAVSNDYATTQVRSNDAWIVRHETIAPPRRALMLPSSRLIRKLILSVIVTLSTADFSAAQRLPAGVTPKHYALRFAPDLAGEKFTGTARIEADVAAPRPAIVLNALELTISDARITQAGRTSPASVTLDAEKQQATLTPAAPLSAGPARIDLTFSAPLTKQLAGFYLTTTAKRKYAATQLEATDARRMFPCFDEPALKATFDISVVLDEGDIGISNGRQVSDVPGPAAGKHTVTFATTPRMSTYLVALLVGDFECATGSADGIALRVCATPGQQALASFALEVTQVRVREARSDRDPRLRLRRHGEHRGHRLPGVGAAGGPGDGASRPEARGGVSHRARDRAPVVRGSRHNEMVG
;
A
#
# COMPACT_ATOMS: atom_id res chain seq x y z
N MET A 1 -5.47 -2.19 5.32
CA MET A 1 -4.57 -3.30 4.97
C MET A 1 -3.15 -2.76 5.01
N TYR A 2 -2.38 -3.07 6.07
CA TYR A 2 -0.97 -2.71 6.12
C TYR A 2 -0.19 -3.87 5.48
N VAL A 3 0.25 -3.71 4.24
CA VAL A 3 1.20 -4.64 3.63
C VAL A 3 2.55 -4.37 4.29
N HIS A 4 2.87 -5.12 5.33
CA HIS A 4 4.25 -5.14 5.81
C HIS A 4 5.10 -5.86 4.77
N SER A 5 6.11 -5.15 4.29
CA SER A 5 7.16 -5.66 3.41
C SER A 5 7.63 -7.04 3.87
N TYR A 6 7.61 -7.99 2.94
CA TYR A 6 8.11 -9.36 3.02
C TYR A 6 9.52 -9.48 3.66
N THR A 7 10.28 -8.38 3.66
CA THR A 7 11.63 -8.27 4.22
C THR A 7 11.67 -8.36 5.76
N GLU A 8 10.68 -7.80 6.48
CA GLU A 8 10.62 -7.88 7.94
C GLU A 8 10.22 -9.28 8.42
N PHE A 9 9.37 -9.96 7.64
CA PHE A 9 8.99 -11.36 7.89
C PHE A 9 10.20 -12.30 7.79
N LYS A 10 11.06 -12.16 6.76
CA LYS A 10 12.30 -12.94 6.62
C LYS A 10 13.30 -12.69 7.76
N ARG A 11 13.40 -11.47 8.28
CA ARG A 11 14.27 -11.14 9.43
C ARG A 11 13.82 -11.85 10.71
N LEU A 12 12.51 -11.88 10.97
CA LEU A 12 11.94 -12.53 12.16
C LEU A 12 12.02 -14.06 12.08
N ALA A 13 11.78 -14.65 10.90
CA ALA A 13 11.91 -16.09 10.68
C ALA A 13 13.36 -16.59 10.94
N ARG A 14 14.38 -15.87 10.44
CA ARG A 14 15.79 -16.21 10.67
C ARG A 14 16.21 -16.14 12.14
N ARG A 15 15.70 -15.15 12.90
CA ARG A 15 16.01 -14.99 14.34
C ARG A 15 15.43 -16.08 15.22
N ARG A 16 14.41 -16.81 14.77
CA ARG A 16 13.79 -17.92 15.50
C ARG A 16 14.38 -19.27 15.10
N MET A 17 14.70 -19.48 13.83
CA MET A 17 15.43 -20.67 13.38
C MET A 17 16.83 -20.77 14.01
N SER A 18 17.52 -19.64 14.21
CA SER A 18 18.79 -19.61 14.94
C SER A 18 18.68 -19.94 16.44
N ARG A 19 17.46 -19.92 17.02
CA ARG A 19 17.22 -20.32 18.42
C ARG A 19 16.77 -21.77 18.57
N CYS A 20 16.39 -22.45 17.48
CA CYS A 20 15.88 -23.83 17.51
C CYS A 20 16.87 -24.89 17.03
N GLY A 21 18.10 -24.54 16.65
CA GLY A 21 19.17 -25.53 16.42
C GLY A 21 18.99 -26.44 15.20
N GLU A 22 18.04 -26.18 14.31
CA GLU A 22 17.91 -26.94 13.05
C GLU A 22 18.64 -26.20 11.92
N GLN A 23 19.84 -26.69 11.60
CA GLN A 23 20.50 -26.42 10.33
C GLN A 23 20.01 -27.45 9.31
N SER A 24 19.16 -27.04 8.38
CA SER A 24 19.00 -27.73 7.10
C SER A 24 19.18 -26.71 5.97
N ALA A 25 20.10 -27.06 5.08
CA ALA A 25 20.66 -26.20 4.06
C ALA A 25 19.60 -25.73 3.06
N VAL A 26 19.45 -24.42 2.93
CA VAL A 26 18.89 -23.80 1.73
C VAL A 26 20.05 -23.13 1.00
N SER A 27 20.39 -23.69 -0.16
CA SER A 27 21.42 -23.18 -1.06
C SER A 27 21.16 -21.72 -1.40
N ASN A 28 22.15 -20.88 -1.13
CA ASN A 28 22.23 -19.50 -1.57
C ASN A 28 22.55 -19.47 -3.06
N ASP A 29 21.75 -18.74 -3.85
CA ASP A 29 22.28 -18.06 -5.02
C ASP A 29 21.53 -16.73 -5.25
N TYR A 30 22.33 -15.67 -5.28
CA TYR A 30 22.09 -14.27 -5.68
C TYR A 30 20.94 -13.48 -5.03
N ALA A 31 21.28 -12.69 -4.01
CA ALA A 31 20.85 -11.28 -3.90
C ALA A 31 21.65 -10.55 -2.80
N THR A 32 22.58 -9.70 -3.25
CA THR A 32 23.33 -8.75 -2.42
C THR A 32 22.37 -7.81 -1.68
N THR A 33 22.39 -7.83 -0.36
CA THR A 33 21.64 -6.91 0.49
C THR A 33 22.56 -5.76 0.90
N GLN A 34 22.28 -4.52 0.47
CA GLN A 34 22.82 -3.34 1.13
C GLN A 34 21.83 -2.87 2.21
N VAL A 35 22.31 -2.89 3.46
CA VAL A 35 21.65 -2.31 4.63
C VAL A 35 22.13 -0.87 4.74
N ARG A 36 21.21 0.09 4.86
CA ARG A 36 21.52 1.47 5.23
C ARG A 36 21.06 1.68 6.68
N SER A 37 22.01 1.80 7.59
CA SER A 37 21.78 2.32 8.95
C SER A 37 22.05 3.82 8.95
N ASN A 38 21.26 4.57 9.72
CA ASN A 38 21.52 5.95 10.05
C ASN A 38 22.81 6.04 10.87
N ASP A 39 23.84 6.64 10.30
CA ASP A 39 24.79 7.50 11.00
C ASP A 39 25.42 8.45 9.96
N ALA A 40 25.35 9.74 10.27
CA ALA A 40 25.88 10.80 9.43
C ALA A 40 27.42 10.73 9.43
N TRP A 41 28.01 10.52 8.25
CA TRP A 41 29.40 10.85 7.99
C TRP A 41 29.45 11.97 6.96
N ILE A 42 29.80 13.17 7.41
CA ILE A 42 30.28 14.24 6.54
C ILE A 42 31.66 13.78 6.04
N VAL A 43 31.71 13.25 4.83
CA VAL A 43 32.98 13.09 4.11
C VAL A 43 33.35 14.46 3.56
N ARG A 44 34.28 15.15 4.24
CA ARG A 44 35.00 16.27 3.61
C ARG A 44 35.93 15.68 2.56
N HIS A 45 35.62 15.88 1.29
CA HIS A 45 36.64 15.77 0.25
C HIS A 45 37.50 17.04 0.31
N GLU A 46 38.62 17.00 1.03
CA GLU A 46 39.73 17.91 0.75
C GLU A 46 40.33 17.52 -0.59
N THR A 47 40.03 18.30 -1.62
CA THR A 47 40.67 18.18 -2.92
C THR A 47 42.06 18.79 -2.80
N ILE A 48 43.10 17.94 -2.69
CA ILE A 48 44.48 18.38 -2.82
C ILE A 48 44.68 18.80 -4.28
N ALA A 49 44.83 20.10 -4.52
CA ALA A 49 45.11 20.65 -5.83
C ALA A 49 46.52 20.22 -6.30
N PRO A 50 46.69 19.72 -7.54
CA PRO A 50 48.02 19.50 -8.09
C PRO A 50 48.72 20.85 -8.39
N PRO A 51 50.07 20.89 -8.41
CA PRO A 51 50.80 22.13 -8.62
C PRO A 51 50.49 22.75 -9.98
N ARG A 52 50.21 24.05 -9.99
CA ARG A 52 49.95 24.86 -11.19
C ARG A 52 51.17 24.81 -12.13
N ARG A 53 51.11 23.97 -13.17
CA ARG A 53 51.88 24.21 -14.39
C ARG A 53 51.13 25.24 -15.21
N ALA A 54 51.71 26.45 -15.34
CA ALA A 54 51.22 27.47 -16.23
C ALA A 54 51.31 26.97 -17.68
N LEU A 55 50.17 26.57 -18.24
CA LEU A 55 50.06 26.23 -19.65
C LEU A 55 50.02 27.55 -20.44
N MET A 56 51.12 27.87 -21.14
CA MET A 56 51.13 28.96 -22.12
C MET A 56 50.13 28.64 -23.23
N LEU A 57 49.06 29.44 -23.33
CA LEU A 57 48.12 29.39 -24.44
C LEU A 57 48.66 30.25 -25.60
N PRO A 58 48.65 29.76 -26.85
CA PRO A 58 49.03 30.57 -28.00
C PRO A 58 48.04 31.71 -28.23
N SER A 59 48.58 32.89 -28.48
CA SER A 59 47.89 34.18 -28.58
C SER A 59 47.22 34.41 -29.94
N SER A 60 46.34 33.52 -30.38
CA SER A 60 45.54 33.76 -31.60
C SER A 60 44.06 33.97 -31.28
N ARG A 61 43.53 35.12 -31.70
CA ARG A 61 42.12 35.55 -31.47
C ARG A 61 41.08 34.62 -32.12
N LEU A 62 41.51 33.68 -32.97
CA LEU A 62 40.63 32.73 -33.69
C LEU A 62 40.20 31.53 -32.82
N ILE A 63 41.09 31.02 -31.95
CA ILE A 63 40.79 29.83 -31.13
C ILE A 63 39.81 30.16 -29.99
N ARG A 64 39.85 31.39 -29.48
CA ARG A 64 38.89 31.88 -28.46
C ARG A 64 37.45 31.96 -28.97
N LYS A 65 37.23 32.19 -30.27
CA LYS A 65 35.89 32.19 -30.87
C LYS A 65 35.36 30.78 -31.12
N LEU A 66 36.23 29.81 -31.43
CA LEU A 66 35.80 28.43 -31.62
C LEU A 66 35.46 27.72 -30.30
N ILE A 67 36.22 27.97 -29.23
CA ILE A 67 35.94 27.36 -27.91
C ILE A 67 34.69 27.99 -27.25
N LEU A 68 34.38 29.26 -27.53
CA LEU A 68 33.13 29.88 -27.07
C LEU A 68 31.90 29.43 -27.88
N SER A 69 32.08 28.98 -29.13
CA SER A 69 30.99 28.44 -29.97
C SER A 69 30.60 27.01 -29.58
N VAL A 70 31.56 26.20 -29.10
CA VAL A 70 31.32 24.81 -28.67
C VAL A 70 30.72 24.74 -27.26
N ILE A 71 30.88 25.77 -26.42
CA ILE A 71 30.30 25.82 -25.07
C ILE A 71 28.87 26.40 -25.08
N VAL A 72 28.44 27.07 -26.15
CA VAL A 72 27.06 27.60 -26.28
C VAL A 72 26.07 26.57 -26.87
N THR A 73 26.56 25.40 -27.33
CA THR A 73 25.70 24.36 -27.92
C THR A 73 25.57 23.08 -27.08
N LEU A 74 26.24 22.97 -25.93
CA LEU A 74 26.06 21.86 -25.00
C LEU A 74 25.71 22.40 -23.61
N SER A 75 24.42 22.65 -23.36
CA SER A 75 23.73 22.50 -22.07
C SER A 75 22.36 23.20 -22.10
N THR A 76 21.48 22.84 -23.02
CA THR A 76 20.12 22.53 -22.56
C THR A 76 20.20 21.09 -22.10
N ALA A 77 20.75 20.88 -20.89
CA ALA A 77 20.27 19.76 -20.12
C ALA A 77 18.78 20.05 -19.98
N ASP A 78 17.98 19.44 -20.85
CA ASP A 78 16.60 19.17 -20.54
C ASP A 78 16.67 18.38 -19.23
N PHE A 79 16.64 19.12 -18.12
CA PHE A 79 15.99 18.61 -16.94
C PHE A 79 14.63 18.24 -17.46
N SER A 80 14.46 16.96 -17.79
CA SER A 80 13.16 16.37 -18.06
C SER A 80 12.34 16.79 -16.86
N ALA A 81 11.58 17.88 -17.01
CA ALA A 81 10.63 18.33 -16.04
C ALA A 81 9.80 17.08 -15.83
N ALA A 82 9.88 16.50 -14.62
CA ALA A 82 9.32 15.19 -14.33
C ALA A 82 8.00 15.05 -15.08
N GLN A 83 7.81 13.98 -15.85
CA GLN A 83 6.72 13.75 -16.81
C GLN A 83 5.33 13.87 -16.13
N ARG A 84 4.94 15.10 -15.77
CA ARG A 84 3.75 15.45 -15.00
C ARG A 84 2.58 15.58 -15.95
N LEU A 85 1.41 15.24 -15.46
CA LEU A 85 0.18 15.54 -16.16
C LEU A 85 -0.04 17.06 -16.21
N PRO A 86 -0.64 17.58 -17.30
CA PRO A 86 -1.11 18.95 -17.32
C PRO A 86 -2.06 19.21 -16.17
N ALA A 87 -1.80 20.28 -15.41
CA ALA A 87 -2.67 20.70 -14.31
C ALA A 87 -4.09 21.01 -14.79
N GLY A 88 -5.05 21.06 -13.87
CA GLY A 88 -6.41 21.54 -14.14
C GLY A 88 -7.46 20.46 -14.41
N VAL A 89 -7.14 19.18 -14.21
CA VAL A 89 -8.14 18.12 -14.03
C VAL A 89 -7.84 17.39 -12.72
N THR A 90 -8.83 17.29 -11.84
CA THR A 90 -8.66 16.66 -10.53
C THR A 90 -9.64 15.50 -10.37
N PRO A 91 -9.19 14.24 -10.24
CA PRO A 91 -10.08 13.11 -10.01
C PRO A 91 -10.70 13.17 -8.61
N LYS A 92 -11.92 12.63 -8.49
CA LYS A 92 -12.68 12.52 -7.25
C LYS A 92 -13.01 11.08 -6.90
N HIS A 93 -13.41 10.32 -7.91
CA HIS A 93 -13.88 8.95 -7.75
C HIS A 93 -13.53 8.11 -8.98
N TYR A 94 -13.21 6.85 -8.74
CA TYR A 94 -13.01 5.82 -9.75
C TYR A 94 -13.97 4.67 -9.48
N ALA A 95 -14.74 4.27 -10.48
CA ALA A 95 -15.39 2.97 -10.51
C ALA A 95 -14.63 2.07 -11.50
N LEU A 96 -13.95 1.08 -10.95
CA LEU A 96 -13.06 0.17 -11.67
C LEU A 96 -13.67 -1.23 -11.70
N ARG A 97 -13.67 -1.83 -12.89
CA ARG A 97 -14.02 -3.23 -13.07
C ARG A 97 -12.91 -3.94 -13.83
N PHE A 98 -12.46 -5.07 -13.31
CA PHE A 98 -11.42 -5.89 -13.93
C PHE A 98 -11.96 -7.28 -14.25
N ALA A 99 -11.48 -7.88 -15.33
CA ALA A 99 -11.75 -9.27 -15.68
C ALA A 99 -10.43 -9.90 -16.17
N PRO A 100 -9.60 -10.40 -15.25
CA PRO A 100 -8.40 -11.14 -15.60
C PRO A 100 -8.73 -12.51 -16.18
N ASP A 101 -7.91 -12.90 -17.16
CA ASP A 101 -7.84 -14.22 -17.77
C ASP A 101 -6.43 -14.75 -17.50
N LEU A 102 -6.30 -15.54 -16.43
CA LEU A 102 -5.01 -16.07 -16.01
C LEU A 102 -4.43 -17.06 -17.04
N ALA A 103 -5.31 -17.83 -17.71
CA ALA A 103 -4.90 -18.77 -18.74
C ALA A 103 -4.33 -18.02 -19.95
N GLY A 104 -5.06 -17.01 -20.43
CA GLY A 104 -4.68 -16.13 -21.52
C GLY A 104 -3.65 -15.04 -21.18
N GLU A 105 -3.18 -14.97 -19.92
CA GLU A 105 -2.17 -14.02 -19.42
C GLU A 105 -2.51 -12.54 -19.73
N LYS A 106 -3.78 -12.19 -19.64
CA LYS A 106 -4.28 -10.84 -19.98
C LYS A 106 -5.45 -10.46 -19.10
N PHE A 107 -5.88 -9.22 -19.19
CA PHE A 107 -7.10 -8.76 -18.56
C PHE A 107 -7.81 -7.70 -19.40
N THR A 108 -9.10 -7.58 -19.18
CA THR A 108 -9.91 -6.46 -19.66
C THR A 108 -10.39 -5.65 -18.47
N GLY A 109 -10.72 -4.39 -18.70
CA GLY A 109 -11.28 -3.55 -17.66
C GLY A 109 -12.09 -2.38 -18.19
N THR A 110 -12.87 -1.81 -17.29
CA THR A 110 -13.52 -0.52 -17.48
C THR A 110 -13.12 0.40 -16.34
N ALA A 111 -12.95 1.68 -16.67
CA ALA A 111 -12.72 2.74 -15.70
C ALA A 111 -13.71 3.85 -15.96
N ARG A 112 -14.50 4.18 -14.93
CA ARG A 112 -15.27 5.42 -14.88
C ARG A 112 -14.60 6.35 -13.89
N ILE A 113 -14.21 7.53 -14.34
CA ILE A 113 -13.50 8.53 -13.54
C ILE A 113 -14.38 9.76 -13.44
N GLU A 114 -14.77 10.13 -12.23
CA GLU A 114 -15.39 11.42 -11.95
C GLU A 114 -14.27 12.42 -11.63
N ALA A 115 -14.27 13.57 -12.32
CA ALA A 115 -13.24 14.58 -12.19
C ALA A 115 -13.79 16.01 -12.34
N ASP A 116 -13.08 16.96 -11.74
CA ASP A 116 -13.33 18.39 -11.96
C ASP A 116 -12.36 18.94 -12.99
N VAL A 117 -12.87 19.59 -14.03
CA VAL A 117 -12.11 20.35 -15.02
C VAL A 117 -12.08 21.82 -14.60
N ALA A 118 -10.90 22.37 -14.32
CA ALA A 118 -10.76 23.71 -13.74
C ALA A 118 -11.04 24.84 -14.74
N ALA A 119 -10.71 24.65 -16.02
CA ALA A 119 -10.84 25.64 -17.08
C ALA A 119 -11.10 24.95 -18.42
N PRO A 120 -11.75 25.62 -19.39
CA PRO A 120 -11.99 25.04 -20.71
C PRO A 120 -10.72 24.50 -21.35
N ARG A 121 -10.79 23.32 -21.97
CA ARG A 121 -9.62 22.66 -22.56
C ARG A 121 -9.97 21.71 -23.71
N PRO A 122 -9.07 21.52 -24.67
CA PRO A 122 -9.34 20.67 -25.83
C PRO A 122 -9.25 19.17 -25.52
N ALA A 123 -8.54 18.77 -24.47
CA ALA A 123 -8.27 17.37 -24.16
C ALA A 123 -8.04 17.12 -22.67
N ILE A 124 -8.15 15.86 -22.25
CA ILE A 124 -7.72 15.36 -20.95
C ILE A 124 -6.54 14.41 -21.16
N VAL A 125 -5.47 14.57 -20.40
CA VAL A 125 -4.32 13.67 -20.44
C VAL A 125 -4.32 12.82 -19.18
N LEU A 126 -4.19 11.50 -19.36
CA LEU A 126 -4.05 10.50 -18.32
C LEU A 126 -2.69 9.81 -18.44
N ASN A 127 -2.22 9.17 -17.38
CA ASN A 127 -1.15 8.19 -17.47
C ASN A 127 -1.73 6.85 -17.94
N ALA A 128 -1.04 6.23 -18.90
CA ALA A 128 -1.36 4.91 -19.42
C ALA A 128 -0.09 4.30 -20.03
N LEU A 129 0.17 3.02 -19.76
CA LEU A 129 1.34 2.32 -20.29
C LEU A 129 0.98 0.87 -20.61
N GLU A 130 1.30 0.43 -21.83
CA GLU A 130 1.02 -0.95 -22.29
C GLU A 130 -0.46 -1.34 -22.23
N LEU A 131 -1.35 -0.34 -22.27
CA LEU A 131 -2.80 -0.52 -22.34
C LEU A 131 -3.29 -0.32 -23.77
N THR A 132 -4.24 -1.15 -24.19
CA THR A 132 -5.08 -0.87 -25.36
C THR A 132 -6.38 -0.25 -24.86
N ILE A 133 -6.70 0.97 -25.29
CA ILE A 133 -7.96 1.65 -24.95
C ILE A 133 -8.87 1.58 -26.18
N SER A 134 -9.97 0.83 -26.09
CA SER A 134 -10.86 0.53 -27.22
C SER A 134 -12.08 1.46 -27.33
N ASP A 135 -12.51 2.05 -26.22
CA ASP A 135 -13.59 3.04 -26.17
C ASP A 135 -13.26 4.09 -25.11
N ALA A 136 -13.47 5.36 -25.45
CA ALA A 136 -13.31 6.49 -24.54
C ALA A 136 -14.47 7.47 -24.77
N ARG A 137 -15.16 7.82 -23.69
CA ARG A 137 -16.29 8.76 -23.70
C ARG A 137 -16.15 9.74 -22.57
N ILE A 138 -16.53 10.99 -22.83
CA ILE A 138 -16.57 12.04 -21.82
C ILE A 138 -18.00 12.54 -21.72
N THR A 139 -18.53 12.55 -20.50
CA THR A 139 -19.84 13.11 -20.17
C THR A 139 -19.64 14.42 -19.42
N GLN A 140 -20.20 15.52 -19.94
CA GLN A 140 -20.21 16.82 -19.28
C GLN A 140 -21.56 17.51 -19.51
N ALA A 141 -22.09 18.16 -18.46
CA ALA A 141 -23.41 18.82 -18.49
C ALA A 141 -24.53 17.93 -19.07
N GLY A 142 -24.53 16.63 -18.72
CA GLY A 142 -25.52 15.65 -19.17
C GLY A 142 -25.33 15.15 -20.60
N ARG A 143 -24.36 15.66 -21.37
CA ARG A 143 -24.04 15.17 -22.72
C ARG A 143 -22.84 14.26 -22.70
N THR A 144 -23.01 13.05 -23.26
CA THR A 144 -21.92 12.10 -23.49
C THR A 144 -21.40 12.27 -24.92
N SER A 145 -20.10 12.35 -25.10
CA SER A 145 -19.46 12.42 -26.41
C SER A 145 -18.26 11.47 -26.48
N PRO A 146 -18.04 10.82 -27.63
CA PRO A 146 -16.83 10.03 -27.84
C PRO A 146 -15.60 10.94 -27.82
N ALA A 147 -14.46 10.40 -27.37
CA ALA A 147 -13.16 11.05 -27.45
C ALA A 147 -12.21 10.15 -28.24
N SER A 148 -11.43 10.75 -29.14
CA SER A 148 -10.31 10.04 -29.76
C SER A 148 -9.20 9.84 -28.73
N VAL A 149 -8.46 8.74 -28.86
CA VAL A 149 -7.38 8.38 -27.94
C VAL A 149 -6.07 8.38 -28.70
N THR A 150 -5.09 9.12 -28.17
CA THR A 150 -3.69 9.07 -28.65
C THR A 150 -2.80 8.61 -27.52
N LEU A 151 -2.12 7.48 -27.71
CA LEU A 151 -1.15 6.93 -26.77
C LEU A 151 0.25 7.42 -27.09
N ASP A 152 0.97 7.87 -26.07
CA ASP A 152 2.38 8.26 -26.14
C ASP A 152 3.15 7.35 -25.18
N ALA A 153 3.83 6.35 -25.73
CA ALA A 153 4.53 5.33 -24.96
C ALA A 153 5.77 5.87 -24.25
N GLU A 154 6.46 6.85 -24.86
CA GLU A 154 7.62 7.51 -24.26
C GLU A 154 7.22 8.31 -23.02
N LYS A 155 6.11 9.05 -23.15
CA LYS A 155 5.55 9.84 -22.04
C LYS A 155 4.70 9.03 -21.08
N GLN A 156 4.36 7.79 -21.43
CA GLN A 156 3.44 6.92 -20.68
C GLN A 156 2.10 7.61 -20.42
N GLN A 157 1.54 8.22 -21.47
CA GLN A 157 0.34 9.05 -21.41
C GLN A 157 -0.68 8.66 -22.48
N ALA A 158 -1.96 8.87 -22.16
CA ALA A 158 -3.07 8.82 -23.08
C ALA A 158 -3.72 10.21 -23.15
N THR A 159 -3.82 10.79 -24.35
CA THR A 159 -4.56 12.03 -24.60
C THR A 159 -5.94 11.70 -25.14
N LEU A 160 -6.97 12.13 -24.42
CA LEU A 160 -8.38 11.98 -24.77
C LEU A 160 -8.89 13.28 -25.37
N THR A 161 -9.21 13.29 -26.65
CA THR A 161 -9.65 14.47 -27.40
C THR A 161 -11.11 14.34 -27.83
N PRO A 162 -12.07 14.97 -27.13
CA PRO A 162 -13.46 15.04 -27.58
C PRO A 162 -13.60 15.90 -28.85
N ALA A 163 -14.70 15.72 -29.58
CA ALA A 163 -14.99 16.48 -30.81
C ALA A 163 -15.17 17.99 -30.57
N ALA A 164 -15.63 18.38 -29.37
CA ALA A 164 -15.75 19.76 -28.95
C ALA A 164 -14.94 19.97 -27.66
N PRO A 165 -14.33 21.16 -27.44
CA PRO A 165 -13.61 21.46 -26.22
C PRO A 165 -14.47 21.26 -24.97
N LEU A 166 -13.83 20.77 -23.92
CA LEU A 166 -14.45 20.65 -22.59
C LEU A 166 -14.61 22.04 -21.98
N SER A 167 -15.71 22.23 -21.28
CA SER A 167 -15.94 23.39 -20.43
C SER A 167 -15.33 23.17 -19.04
N ALA A 168 -15.25 24.23 -18.24
CA ALA A 168 -14.97 24.08 -16.81
C ALA A 168 -16.15 23.39 -16.10
N GLY A 169 -15.86 22.64 -15.05
CA GLY A 169 -16.83 21.94 -14.20
C GLY A 169 -16.66 20.42 -14.17
N PRO A 170 -17.63 19.71 -13.57
CA PRO A 170 -17.58 18.26 -13.43
C PRO A 170 -17.60 17.56 -14.79
N ALA A 171 -16.84 16.47 -14.90
CA ALA A 171 -16.81 15.58 -16.04
C ALA A 171 -16.71 14.12 -15.57
N ARG A 172 -17.33 13.23 -16.35
CA ARG A 172 -17.18 11.77 -16.20
C ARG A 172 -16.46 11.22 -17.42
N ILE A 173 -15.38 10.50 -17.20
CA ILE A 173 -14.58 9.85 -18.23
C ILE A 173 -14.84 8.35 -18.13
N ASP A 174 -15.45 7.76 -19.16
CA ASP A 174 -15.69 6.33 -19.25
C ASP A 174 -14.71 5.72 -20.27
N LEU A 175 -13.98 4.68 -19.85
CA LEU A 175 -12.93 4.02 -20.63
C LEU A 175 -13.14 2.51 -20.62
N THR A 176 -12.94 1.89 -21.77
CA THR A 176 -12.80 0.43 -21.91
C THR A 176 -11.39 0.11 -22.39
N PHE A 177 -10.73 -0.82 -21.71
CA PHE A 177 -9.33 -1.15 -21.99
C PHE A 177 -9.00 -2.62 -21.80
N SER A 178 -7.87 -3.03 -22.35
CA SER A 178 -7.26 -4.34 -22.15
C SER A 178 -5.74 -4.23 -22.07
N ALA A 179 -5.11 -5.21 -21.43
CA ALA A 179 -3.66 -5.27 -21.32
C ALA A 179 -3.19 -6.71 -21.00
N PRO A 180 -1.93 -7.05 -21.32
CA PRO A 180 -1.33 -8.26 -20.80
C PRO A 180 -1.15 -8.17 -19.28
N LEU A 181 -1.19 -9.31 -18.60
CA LEU A 181 -0.63 -9.41 -17.25
C LEU A 181 0.89 -9.39 -17.39
N THR A 182 1.54 -8.42 -16.75
CA THR A 182 3.00 -8.26 -16.87
C THR A 182 3.72 -9.45 -16.20
N LYS A 183 4.94 -9.76 -16.62
CA LYS A 183 5.80 -10.78 -15.96
C LYS A 183 6.83 -10.16 -15.01
N GLN A 184 6.78 -8.84 -14.90
CA GLN A 184 7.59 -8.04 -13.99
C GLN A 184 6.81 -7.90 -12.68
N LEU A 185 7.48 -7.75 -11.54
CA LEU A 185 6.82 -7.52 -10.25
C LEU A 185 6.32 -6.06 -10.12
N ALA A 186 5.61 -5.57 -11.14
CA ALA A 186 5.14 -4.19 -11.32
C ALA A 186 3.87 -4.16 -12.18
N GLY A 187 2.95 -3.27 -11.87
CA GLY A 187 1.63 -3.18 -12.49
C GLY A 187 0.71 -4.30 -12.00
N PHE A 188 -0.20 -4.77 -12.87
CA PHE A 188 -0.98 -5.98 -12.63
C PHE A 188 -0.27 -7.16 -13.28
N TYR A 189 0.41 -7.95 -12.47
CA TYR A 189 1.38 -8.93 -12.92
C TYR A 189 0.94 -10.36 -12.64
N LEU A 190 1.39 -11.26 -13.51
CA LEU A 190 1.25 -12.69 -13.39
C LEU A 190 2.32 -13.24 -12.44
N THR A 191 1.92 -14.11 -11.53
CA THR A 191 2.86 -14.91 -10.73
C THR A 191 2.41 -16.37 -10.72
N THR A 192 3.36 -17.29 -10.54
CA THR A 192 3.11 -18.72 -10.72
C THR A 192 3.65 -19.50 -9.55
N THR A 193 2.88 -20.48 -9.08
CA THR A 193 3.39 -21.58 -8.28
C THR A 193 3.67 -22.78 -9.19
N ALA A 194 4.21 -23.86 -8.64
CA ALA A 194 4.35 -25.12 -9.37
C ALA A 194 3.01 -25.70 -9.86
N LYS A 195 1.87 -25.26 -9.28
CA LYS A 195 0.54 -25.80 -9.57
C LYS A 195 -0.28 -24.94 -10.52
N ARG A 196 -0.19 -23.61 -10.41
CA ARG A 196 -1.07 -22.70 -11.13
C ARG A 196 -0.55 -21.26 -11.22
N LYS A 197 -1.26 -20.46 -12.01
CA LYS A 197 -1.08 -19.01 -12.14
C LYS A 197 -1.96 -18.25 -11.13
N TYR A 198 -1.49 -17.05 -10.79
CA TYR A 198 -2.12 -16.03 -9.96
C TYR A 198 -1.89 -14.67 -10.61
N ALA A 199 -2.67 -13.66 -10.22
CA ALA A 199 -2.36 -12.27 -10.53
C ALA A 199 -2.31 -11.42 -9.26
N ALA A 200 -1.39 -10.46 -9.24
CA ALA A 200 -1.23 -9.55 -8.12
C ALA A 200 -0.81 -8.17 -8.63
N THR A 201 -1.07 -7.13 -7.83
CA THR A 201 -0.68 -5.76 -8.16
C THR A 201 0.49 -5.28 -7.33
N GLN A 202 1.46 -4.62 -7.97
CA GLN A 202 2.46 -3.77 -7.32
C GLN A 202 2.51 -2.45 -8.08
N LEU A 203 1.92 -1.39 -7.53
CA LEU A 203 1.68 -0.15 -8.27
C LEU A 203 2.58 1.01 -7.86
N GLU A 204 3.29 0.89 -6.73
CA GLU A 204 4.27 1.90 -6.31
C GLU A 204 5.58 1.76 -7.10
N ALA A 205 6.15 2.82 -7.65
CA ALA A 205 5.74 4.23 -7.49
C ALA A 205 4.73 4.75 -8.53
N THR A 206 4.78 4.24 -9.76
CA THR A 206 4.05 4.80 -10.92
C THR A 206 3.53 3.73 -11.86
N ASP A 207 3.15 2.56 -11.33
CA ASP A 207 2.73 1.42 -12.14
C ASP A 207 1.21 1.20 -12.13
N ALA A 208 0.43 2.06 -11.47
CA ALA A 208 -1.03 2.03 -11.61
C ALA A 208 -1.46 2.26 -13.07
N ARG A 209 -0.70 3.08 -13.80
CA ARG A 209 -0.87 3.32 -15.25
C ARG A 209 -0.72 2.10 -16.14
N ARG A 210 -0.13 1.00 -15.65
CA ARG A 210 -0.07 -0.31 -16.34
C ARG A 210 -1.30 -1.19 -16.07
N MET A 211 -2.09 -0.84 -15.06
CA MET A 211 -3.30 -1.57 -14.70
C MET A 211 -4.56 -0.88 -15.26
N PHE A 212 -4.64 0.44 -15.19
CA PHE A 212 -5.77 1.21 -15.73
C PHE A 212 -5.35 2.64 -16.09
N PRO A 213 -5.96 3.29 -17.09
CA PRO A 213 -5.64 4.68 -17.42
C PRO A 213 -6.09 5.59 -16.26
N CYS A 214 -5.20 6.41 -15.72
CA CYS A 214 -5.49 7.18 -14.51
C CYS A 214 -4.63 8.44 -14.34
N PHE A 215 -4.96 9.24 -13.33
CA PHE A 215 -4.16 10.38 -12.90
C PHE A 215 -3.10 9.89 -11.91
N ASP A 216 -2.03 9.27 -12.42
CA ASP A 216 -1.09 8.47 -11.63
C ASP A 216 0.00 9.32 -10.98
N GLU A 217 -0.44 10.25 -10.13
CA GLU A 217 0.40 11.12 -9.31
C GLU A 217 -0.09 11.10 -7.85
N PRO A 218 0.79 10.92 -6.84
CA PRO A 218 0.36 10.74 -5.45
C PRO A 218 -0.54 11.84 -4.88
N ALA A 219 -0.43 13.07 -5.37
CA ALA A 219 -1.23 14.22 -4.94
C ALA A 219 -2.69 14.15 -5.42
N LEU A 220 -2.97 13.45 -6.53
CA LEU A 220 -4.28 13.38 -7.17
C LEU A 220 -5.14 12.25 -6.55
N LYS A 221 -5.41 12.38 -5.25
CA LYS A 221 -6.15 11.38 -4.47
C LYS A 221 -7.64 11.35 -4.80
N ALA A 222 -8.19 10.15 -4.89
CA ALA A 222 -9.60 9.87 -5.15
C ALA A 222 -10.11 8.71 -4.27
N THR A 223 -11.41 8.45 -4.32
CA THR A 223 -12.02 7.21 -3.81
C THR A 223 -12.12 6.17 -4.92
N PHE A 224 -12.16 4.88 -4.56
CA PHE A 224 -12.18 3.78 -5.53
C PHE A 224 -13.26 2.77 -5.17
N ASP A 225 -14.15 2.51 -6.11
CA ASP A 225 -15.00 1.31 -6.16
C ASP A 225 -14.32 0.29 -7.06
N ILE A 226 -14.12 -0.93 -6.55
CA ILE A 226 -13.41 -1.99 -7.26
C ILE A 226 -14.32 -3.21 -7.35
N SER A 227 -14.43 -3.76 -8.56
CA SER A 227 -15.07 -5.04 -8.81
C SER A 227 -14.20 -5.90 -9.73
N VAL A 228 -14.30 -7.22 -9.57
CA VAL A 228 -13.51 -8.16 -10.35
C VAL A 228 -14.36 -9.37 -10.77
N VAL A 229 -14.25 -9.75 -12.03
CA VAL A 229 -14.81 -11.00 -12.56
C VAL A 229 -13.74 -12.07 -12.46
N LEU A 230 -14.10 -13.20 -11.88
CA LEU A 230 -13.18 -14.28 -11.51
C LEU A 230 -13.71 -15.62 -12.02
N ASP A 231 -12.81 -16.58 -12.20
CA ASP A 231 -13.20 -18.00 -12.32
C ASP A 231 -13.78 -18.51 -11.00
N GLU A 232 -14.74 -19.44 -11.07
CA GLU A 232 -15.49 -19.94 -9.90
C GLU A 232 -14.60 -20.49 -8.76
N GLY A 233 -13.40 -20.99 -9.07
CA GLY A 233 -12.44 -21.48 -8.08
C GLY A 233 -11.48 -20.43 -7.52
N ASP A 234 -11.56 -19.18 -7.99
CA ASP A 234 -10.70 -18.08 -7.57
C ASP A 234 -11.39 -17.16 -6.56
N ILE A 235 -10.59 -16.49 -5.73
CA ILE A 235 -11.04 -15.40 -4.90
C ILE A 235 -10.33 -14.10 -5.27
N GLY A 236 -10.98 -12.98 -4.96
CA GLY A 236 -10.43 -11.65 -5.11
C GLY A 236 -10.12 -11.03 -3.75
N ILE A 237 -8.94 -10.42 -3.62
CA ILE A 237 -8.58 -9.61 -2.45
C ILE A 237 -8.23 -8.20 -2.92
N SER A 238 -8.88 -7.19 -2.34
CA SER A 238 -8.62 -5.78 -2.66
C SER A 238 -8.60 -4.92 -1.39
N ASN A 239 -8.51 -3.59 -1.55
CA ASN A 239 -8.40 -2.62 -0.46
C ASN A 239 -9.62 -2.63 0.48
N GLY A 240 -10.81 -2.69 -0.12
CA GLY A 240 -12.09 -2.71 0.59
C GLY A 240 -12.46 -4.12 1.08
N ARG A 241 -13.35 -4.20 2.07
CA ARG A 241 -13.99 -5.48 2.41
C ARG A 241 -14.87 -5.93 1.24
N GLN A 242 -14.97 -7.24 1.02
CA GLN A 242 -15.95 -7.79 0.09
C GLN A 242 -17.37 -7.42 0.57
N VAL A 243 -18.19 -6.90 -0.34
CA VAL A 243 -19.59 -6.51 -0.07
C VAL A 243 -20.59 -7.38 -0.82
N SER A 244 -20.20 -7.95 -1.95
CA SER A 244 -21.02 -8.89 -2.71
C SER A 244 -20.16 -9.89 -3.49
N ASP A 245 -20.75 -11.04 -3.75
CA ASP A 245 -20.26 -12.07 -4.66
C ASP A 245 -21.47 -12.70 -5.33
N VAL A 246 -21.55 -12.57 -6.65
CA VAL A 246 -22.74 -12.95 -7.44
C VAL A 246 -22.30 -13.66 -8.72
N PRO A 247 -23.18 -14.47 -9.34
CA PRO A 247 -22.89 -15.04 -10.65
C PRO A 247 -22.39 -14.01 -11.66
N GLY A 248 -21.35 -14.38 -12.40
CA GLY A 248 -20.68 -13.50 -13.35
C GLY A 248 -21.41 -13.42 -14.69
N PRO A 249 -20.93 -12.58 -15.61
CA PRO A 249 -21.56 -12.39 -16.92
C PRO A 249 -21.41 -13.61 -17.86
N ALA A 250 -20.59 -14.60 -17.49
CA ALA A 250 -20.34 -15.81 -18.27
C ALA A 250 -20.40 -17.04 -17.36
N ALA A 251 -20.67 -18.22 -17.95
CA ALA A 251 -20.70 -19.48 -17.21
C ALA A 251 -19.33 -19.78 -16.57
N GLY A 252 -19.34 -20.34 -15.35
CA GLY A 252 -18.12 -20.63 -14.57
C GLY A 252 -17.39 -19.38 -14.06
N LYS A 253 -18.01 -18.20 -14.13
CA LYS A 253 -17.48 -16.95 -13.58
C LYS A 253 -18.38 -16.42 -12.47
N HIS A 254 -17.78 -15.66 -11.56
CA HIS A 254 -18.48 -14.87 -10.54
C HIS A 254 -17.92 -13.45 -10.50
N THR A 255 -18.67 -12.50 -9.92
CA THR A 255 -18.25 -11.10 -9.78
C THR A 255 -18.22 -10.71 -8.32
N VAL A 256 -17.04 -10.37 -7.83
CA VAL A 256 -16.82 -9.87 -6.47
C VAL A 256 -16.77 -8.34 -6.51
N THR A 257 -17.51 -7.70 -5.60
CA THR A 257 -17.46 -6.24 -5.40
C THR A 257 -16.90 -5.92 -4.02
N PHE A 258 -16.05 -4.91 -3.94
CA PHE A 258 -15.46 -4.43 -2.69
C PHE A 258 -16.06 -3.09 -2.26
N ALA A 259 -16.06 -2.82 -0.96
CA ALA A 259 -16.48 -1.54 -0.41
C ALA A 259 -15.57 -0.40 -0.91
N THR A 260 -16.18 0.77 -1.15
CA THR A 260 -15.47 2.00 -1.53
C THR A 260 -14.32 2.30 -0.59
N THR A 261 -13.16 2.64 -1.15
CA THR A 261 -11.98 2.99 -0.35
C THR A 261 -12.12 4.39 0.25
N PRO A 262 -11.41 4.68 1.37
CA PRO A 262 -11.09 6.06 1.72
C PRO A 262 -10.35 6.77 0.59
N ARG A 263 -10.33 8.10 0.64
CA ARG A 263 -9.58 8.91 -0.33
C ARG A 263 -8.08 8.60 -0.24
N MET A 264 -7.52 8.04 -1.31
CA MET A 264 -6.15 7.55 -1.37
C MET A 264 -5.52 7.80 -2.75
N SER A 265 -4.21 7.56 -2.88
CA SER A 265 -3.47 7.70 -4.13
C SER A 265 -3.57 6.42 -4.98
N THR A 266 -3.41 6.55 -6.30
CA THR A 266 -3.50 5.43 -7.27
C THR A 266 -2.56 4.28 -6.97
N TYR A 267 -1.33 4.56 -6.53
CA TYR A 267 -0.32 3.54 -6.22
C TYR A 267 -0.71 2.60 -5.06
N LEU A 268 -1.74 2.96 -4.28
CA LEU A 268 -2.25 2.14 -3.18
C LEU A 268 -3.39 1.20 -3.61
N VAL A 269 -3.90 1.30 -4.84
CA VAL A 269 -4.86 0.34 -5.37
C VAL A 269 -4.23 -1.05 -5.37
N ALA A 270 -4.95 -2.03 -4.86
CA ALA A 270 -4.48 -3.41 -4.76
C ALA A 270 -5.54 -4.40 -5.25
N LEU A 271 -5.11 -5.40 -5.99
CA LEU A 271 -5.91 -6.55 -6.40
C LEU A 271 -5.05 -7.81 -6.46
N LEU A 272 -5.50 -8.86 -5.78
CA LEU A 272 -4.94 -10.21 -5.89
C LEU A 272 -6.02 -11.18 -6.35
N VAL A 273 -5.64 -12.11 -7.20
CA VAL A 273 -6.53 -13.12 -7.80
C VAL A 273 -5.88 -14.51 -7.77
N GLY A 274 -6.63 -15.48 -7.24
CA GLY A 274 -6.29 -16.90 -7.18
C GLY A 274 -6.97 -17.60 -6.01
N ASP A 275 -6.53 -18.81 -5.65
CA ASP A 275 -7.15 -19.68 -4.64
C ASP A 275 -6.57 -19.52 -3.23
N PHE A 276 -6.40 -18.28 -2.76
CA PHE A 276 -5.75 -18.05 -1.47
C PHE A 276 -6.57 -18.59 -0.28
N GLU A 277 -5.88 -19.21 0.68
CA GLU A 277 -6.42 -19.60 1.99
C GLU A 277 -6.07 -18.52 3.01
N CYS A 278 -7.04 -18.13 3.84
CA CYS A 278 -6.84 -17.06 4.81
C CYS A 278 -7.05 -17.53 6.26
N ALA A 279 -6.08 -17.22 7.12
CA ALA A 279 -6.30 -17.19 8.56
C ALA A 279 -7.04 -15.89 8.93
N THR A 280 -8.08 -15.99 9.77
CA THR A 280 -8.92 -14.83 10.14
C THR A 280 -8.91 -14.60 11.65
N GLY A 281 -9.05 -13.35 12.07
CA GLY A 281 -9.13 -12.98 13.48
C GLY A 281 -9.46 -11.50 13.63
N SER A 282 -9.23 -10.95 14.82
CA SER A 282 -9.47 -9.53 15.06
C SER A 282 -8.55 -8.95 16.15
N ALA A 283 -8.40 -7.63 16.11
CA ALA A 283 -7.74 -6.85 17.16
C ALA A 283 -8.48 -5.52 17.33
N ASP A 284 -8.91 -5.23 18.56
CA ASP A 284 -9.63 -3.99 18.94
C ASP A 284 -10.81 -3.66 18.01
N GLY A 285 -11.60 -4.68 17.65
CA GLY A 285 -12.75 -4.53 16.75
C GLY A 285 -12.41 -4.41 15.27
N ILE A 286 -11.12 -4.44 14.88
CA ILE A 286 -10.70 -4.51 13.47
C ILE A 286 -10.62 -5.97 13.06
N ALA A 287 -11.38 -6.36 12.04
CA ALA A 287 -11.26 -7.66 11.39
C ALA A 287 -9.92 -7.77 10.63
N LEU A 288 -9.20 -8.86 10.83
CA LEU A 288 -7.91 -9.15 10.25
C LEU A 288 -7.95 -10.45 9.46
N ARG A 289 -7.24 -10.48 8.34
CA ARG A 289 -7.02 -11.67 7.53
C ARG A 289 -5.56 -11.70 7.08
N VAL A 290 -4.94 -12.87 7.14
CA VAL A 290 -3.65 -13.15 6.51
C VAL A 290 -3.88 -14.28 5.52
N CYS A 291 -3.60 -14.02 4.25
CA CYS A 291 -3.87 -14.94 3.16
C CYS A 291 -2.57 -15.44 2.55
N ALA A 292 -2.54 -16.72 2.18
CA ALA A 292 -1.41 -17.37 1.55
C ALA A 292 -1.89 -18.37 0.49
N THR A 293 -0.98 -18.86 -0.34
CA THR A 293 -1.30 -19.97 -1.25
C THR A 293 -1.66 -21.25 -0.46
N PRO A 294 -2.46 -22.17 -1.02
CA PRO A 294 -2.89 -23.37 -0.32
C PRO A 294 -1.75 -24.17 0.33
N GLY A 295 -1.99 -24.67 1.54
CA GLY A 295 -1.04 -25.47 2.31
C GLY A 295 -0.05 -24.66 3.17
N GLN A 296 -0.19 -23.34 3.23
CA GLN A 296 0.63 -22.45 4.06
C GLN A 296 -0.10 -21.95 5.32
N GLN A 297 -1.16 -22.65 5.74
CA GLN A 297 -2.05 -22.21 6.82
C GLN A 297 -1.32 -21.94 8.15
N ALA A 298 -0.35 -22.77 8.52
CA ALA A 298 0.43 -22.58 9.75
C ALA A 298 1.22 -21.25 9.75
N LEU A 299 1.79 -20.87 8.60
CA LEU A 299 2.48 -19.59 8.45
C LEU A 299 1.50 -18.41 8.50
N ALA A 300 0.34 -18.56 7.87
CA ALA A 300 -0.72 -17.55 7.90
C ALA A 300 -1.22 -17.31 9.34
N SER A 301 -1.44 -18.37 10.12
CA SER A 301 -1.85 -18.27 11.53
C SER A 301 -0.81 -17.59 12.39
N PHE A 302 0.47 -17.96 12.27
CA PHE A 302 1.54 -17.28 13.01
C PHE A 302 1.63 -15.79 12.66
N ALA A 303 1.56 -15.45 11.37
CA ALA A 303 1.58 -14.07 10.93
C ALA A 303 0.35 -13.28 11.41
N LEU A 304 -0.81 -13.93 11.53
CA LEU A 304 -2.02 -13.31 12.09
C LEU A 304 -1.83 -12.95 13.57
N GLU A 305 -1.27 -13.85 14.38
CA GLU A 305 -0.98 -13.59 15.79
C GLU A 305 -0.05 -12.38 15.96
N VAL A 306 1.02 -12.31 15.17
CA VAL A 306 1.94 -11.18 15.16
C VAL A 306 1.21 -9.90 14.74
N THR A 307 0.37 -9.97 13.71
CA THR A 307 -0.40 -8.83 13.21
C THR A 307 -1.36 -8.28 14.27
N GLN A 308 -2.05 -9.15 15.02
CA GLN A 308 -2.94 -8.75 16.10
C GLN A 308 -2.20 -7.96 17.18
N VAL A 309 -0.99 -8.40 17.57
CA VAL A 309 -0.15 -7.66 18.52
C VAL A 309 0.20 -6.28 17.95
N ARG A 310 0.66 -6.20 16.70
CA ARG A 310 1.05 -4.92 16.08
C ARG A 310 -0.10 -3.93 15.92
N VAL A 311 -1.30 -4.42 15.61
CA VAL A 311 -2.49 -3.56 15.50
C VAL A 311 -2.86 -2.96 16.85
N ARG A 312 -2.82 -3.76 17.94
CA ARG A 312 -3.05 -3.28 19.31
C ARG A 312 -2.02 -2.22 19.71
N GLU A 313 -0.74 -2.47 19.40
CA GLU A 313 0.35 -1.51 19.65
C GLU A 313 0.13 -0.20 18.91
N ALA A 314 -0.11 -0.25 17.60
CA ALA A 314 -0.31 0.94 16.79
C ALA A 314 -1.53 1.77 17.23
N ARG A 315 -2.58 1.14 17.76
CA ARG A 315 -3.73 1.84 18.32
C ARG A 315 -3.44 2.45 19.68
N SER A 316 -2.79 1.70 20.58
CA SER A 316 -2.34 2.24 21.86
C SER A 316 -1.44 3.44 21.67
N ASP A 317 -0.57 3.42 20.66
CA ASP A 317 0.31 4.55 20.35
C ASP A 317 -0.43 5.72 19.70
N ARG A 318 -1.62 5.56 19.13
CA ARG A 318 -2.38 6.70 18.59
C ARG A 318 -3.40 7.27 19.57
N ASP A 319 -3.78 6.53 20.61
CA ASP A 319 -4.69 7.00 21.65
C ASP A 319 -3.93 7.44 22.92
N PRO A 320 -3.89 8.75 23.22
CA PRO A 320 -3.24 9.27 24.43
C PRO A 320 -3.73 8.62 25.74
N ARG A 321 -4.99 8.14 25.79
CA ARG A 321 -5.58 7.51 26.98
C ARG A 321 -5.03 6.09 27.21
N LEU A 322 -4.73 5.36 26.14
CA LEU A 322 -4.14 4.02 26.20
C LEU A 322 -2.63 4.07 26.45
N ARG A 323 -1.93 5.10 25.97
CA ARG A 323 -0.50 5.34 26.26
C ARG A 323 -0.21 5.41 27.77
N LEU A 324 -1.06 6.06 28.55
CA LEU A 324 -0.87 6.25 30.00
C LEU A 324 -1.00 4.96 30.79
N ARG A 325 -1.83 4.00 30.34
CA ARG A 325 -1.97 2.69 31.00
C ARG A 325 -0.69 1.85 30.88
N ARG A 326 -0.02 1.87 29.72
CA ARG A 326 1.27 1.18 29.52
C ARG A 326 2.40 1.74 30.39
N HIS A 327 2.44 3.06 30.60
CA HIS A 327 3.47 3.67 31.45
C HIS A 327 3.16 3.60 32.95
N GLY A 328 1.92 3.34 33.35
CA GLY A 328 1.52 3.13 34.74
C GLY A 328 1.92 1.78 35.32
N GLU A 329 1.91 0.71 34.52
CA GLU A 329 2.24 -0.65 34.99
C GLU A 329 3.73 -0.88 35.28
N HIS A 330 4.63 -0.07 34.71
CA HIS A 330 6.07 -0.17 34.97
C HIS A 330 6.54 0.52 36.26
N ARG A 331 5.67 1.19 37.04
CA ARG A 331 6.05 1.85 38.30
C ARG A 331 5.74 1.04 39.58
N GLY A 332 5.30 -0.22 39.45
CA GLY A 332 4.78 -1.01 40.59
C GLY A 332 5.68 -2.10 41.19
N HIS A 333 6.86 -2.40 40.63
CA HIS A 333 7.72 -3.47 41.16
C HIS A 333 9.05 -2.92 41.69
N ARG A 334 9.08 -2.55 42.98
CA ARG A 334 10.34 -2.51 43.74
C ARG A 334 10.77 -3.95 43.99
N LEU A 335 11.97 -4.30 43.51
CA LEU A 335 12.67 -5.53 43.89
C LEU A 335 12.96 -5.50 45.40
N PRO A 336 12.78 -6.62 46.14
CA PRO A 336 13.22 -6.68 47.53
C PRO A 336 14.75 -6.66 47.59
N GLY A 337 15.28 -5.75 48.40
CA GLY A 337 16.72 -5.52 48.56
C GLY A 337 17.44 -6.73 49.16
N VAL A 338 18.66 -6.94 48.66
CA VAL A 338 19.63 -7.93 49.15
C VAL A 338 20.00 -7.58 50.59
N GLY A 339 19.78 -8.53 51.51
CA GLY A 339 20.12 -8.40 52.93
C GLY A 339 21.62 -8.45 53.18
N ALA A 340 22.10 -7.53 54.02
CA ALA A 340 23.39 -7.63 54.70
C ALA A 340 23.13 -8.05 56.15
N ALA A 341 23.91 -9.03 56.60
CA ALA A 341 23.83 -9.66 57.91
C ALA A 341 24.27 -8.75 59.06
N GLY A 342 23.66 -8.94 60.24
CA GLY A 342 24.14 -8.39 61.50
C GLY A 342 23.27 -8.75 62.72
N GLY A 343 23.66 -9.81 63.45
CA GLY A 343 23.63 -9.89 64.93
C GLY A 343 22.29 -10.11 65.68
N PRO A 344 22.20 -11.07 66.63
CA PRO A 344 20.98 -11.40 67.37
C PRO A 344 20.89 -10.63 68.70
N GLY A 345 19.66 -10.43 69.20
CA GLY A 345 19.44 -9.89 70.54
C GLY A 345 17.96 -9.81 70.93
N ASP A 346 17.54 -10.79 71.72
CA ASP A 346 16.55 -10.74 72.80
C ASP A 346 15.12 -10.22 72.60
N GLY A 347 14.19 -11.05 73.10
CA GLY A 347 13.34 -10.55 74.17
C GLY A 347 11.84 -10.38 73.89
N ALA A 348 11.13 -11.49 74.08
CA ALA A 348 9.98 -11.57 74.98
C ALA A 348 8.59 -11.02 74.57
N SER A 349 7.63 -11.95 74.74
CA SER A 349 6.27 -11.80 75.30
C SER A 349 5.21 -10.99 74.52
N ARG A 350 4.19 -11.64 73.92
CA ARG A 350 2.93 -12.21 74.51
C ARG A 350 1.75 -11.21 74.44
N PRO A 351 0.48 -11.68 74.49
CA PRO A 351 -0.45 -11.55 73.36
C PRO A 351 -1.82 -10.96 73.81
N GLU A 352 -2.89 -11.36 73.10
CA GLU A 352 -4.32 -11.21 73.43
C GLU A 352 -4.98 -9.91 72.92
N ALA A 353 -6.24 -9.88 72.46
CA ALA A 353 -7.25 -10.90 72.29
C ALA A 353 -8.48 -10.31 71.57
N ARG A 354 -9.19 -11.21 70.87
CA ARG A 354 -10.66 -11.40 70.84
C ARG A 354 -11.59 -10.42 70.09
N GLY A 355 -12.50 -11.09 69.37
CA GLY A 355 -13.89 -10.68 69.12
C GLY A 355 -14.15 -10.39 67.65
N GLY A 356 -14.86 -11.17 66.85
CA GLY A 356 -15.84 -12.23 67.13
C GLY A 356 -17.15 -11.89 66.40
N VAL A 357 -17.49 -12.69 65.37
CA VAL A 357 -18.86 -13.16 65.00
C VAL A 357 -19.82 -12.03 64.49
N SER A 358 -20.69 -12.12 63.47
CA SER A 358 -21.42 -13.20 62.81
C SER A 358 -22.02 -12.72 61.47
N HIS A 359 -22.28 -13.71 60.60
CA HIS A 359 -23.13 -13.76 59.39
C HIS A 359 -24.42 -12.91 59.33
N ARG A 360 -24.77 -12.48 58.10
CA ARG A 360 -26.00 -12.96 57.41
C ARG A 360 -26.01 -12.60 55.92
N ALA A 361 -26.29 -13.62 55.11
CA ALA A 361 -26.59 -13.54 53.68
C ALA A 361 -28.03 -13.06 53.42
N ARG A 362 -28.28 -12.47 52.24
CA ARG A 362 -29.53 -12.62 51.47
C ARG A 362 -29.30 -12.34 49.98
N ASP A 363 -29.67 -13.33 49.18
CA ASP A 363 -29.78 -13.30 47.72
C ASP A 363 -30.82 -12.28 47.22
N ARG A 364 -30.60 -11.78 45.99
CA ARG A 364 -31.61 -11.62 44.93
C ARG A 364 -30.97 -11.09 43.63
N ALA A 365 -31.07 -11.89 42.57
CA ALA A 365 -30.94 -11.47 41.17
C ALA A 365 -32.36 -11.36 40.54
N PRO A 366 -32.52 -11.09 39.23
CA PRO A 366 -32.12 -9.90 38.46
C PRO A 366 -33.35 -9.21 37.82
N VAL A 367 -33.20 -8.00 37.28
CA VAL A 367 -34.23 -7.38 36.40
C VAL A 367 -33.58 -6.93 35.08
N VAL A 368 -34.09 -7.52 34.01
CA VAL A 368 -33.87 -7.15 32.61
C VAL A 368 -34.82 -6.00 32.25
N ARG A 369 -34.29 -4.93 31.65
CA ARG A 369 -35.02 -4.05 30.73
C ARG A 369 -34.05 -3.54 29.66
N GLY A 370 -34.33 -3.89 28.41
CA GLY A 370 -33.64 -3.34 27.26
C GLY A 370 -34.28 -2.04 26.77
N SER A 371 -33.48 -1.21 26.10
CA SER A 371 -33.91 -0.52 24.87
C SER A 371 -32.72 0.17 24.18
N ARG A 372 -32.52 -0.25 22.91
CA ARG A 372 -32.26 0.57 21.71
C ARG A 372 -30.98 1.43 21.63
N HIS A 373 -30.09 0.96 20.74
CA HIS A 373 -29.56 1.68 19.56
C HIS A 373 -29.03 3.11 19.76
N ASN A 374 -27.72 3.29 19.60
CA ASN A 374 -27.22 4.01 18.42
C ASN A 374 -25.76 3.63 18.15
N GLU A 375 -25.52 3.09 16.95
CA GLU A 375 -24.20 2.90 16.38
C GLU A 375 -23.61 4.26 15.99
N MET A 376 -22.35 4.50 16.35
CA MET A 376 -21.50 5.46 15.65
C MET A 376 -20.14 4.81 15.48
N VAL A 377 -19.90 4.32 14.27
CA VAL A 377 -18.65 3.74 13.79
C VAL A 377 -17.84 4.84 13.13
N GLY A 378 -16.55 4.92 13.46
CA GLY A 378 -15.51 5.69 12.78
C GLY A 378 -14.26 4.85 12.60
#